data_AF-A0A914Z5D2-F1
#
_entry.id   AF-A0A914Z5D2-F1
#
_cell.length_a   1.000
_cell.length_b   1.000
_cell.length_c   1.000
_cell.angle_alpha   90.00
_cell.angle_beta   90.00
_cell.angle_gamma   90.00
#
_symmetry.space_group_name_H-M   'P 1'
#
loop_
_entity.id
_entity.type
_entity.pdbx_description
1 polymer ?
#
loop_
_entity_poly.entity_id
_entity_poly.type
_entity_poly.pdbx_seq_one_letter_code
_entity_poly.pdbx_strand_id
1 'polypeptide(L)'
;MLSYSPYDNVKPRLPGVVRGHRVCGDSQVQYWEPGPKWVAKLRDENTGHYPILFRTNMEAGHGGKSGRFQRYRELSESYAFVLQQLGIAQP
;
A
#
# COMPACT_ATOMS: atom_id res chain seq x y z
N MET A 1 0.69 11.23 21.17
CA MET A 1 1.10 10.44 19.97
C MET A 1 0.01 9.50 19.49
N LEU A 2 -0.70 8.80 20.38
CA LEU A 2 -1.80 7.89 20.01
C LEU A 2 -2.97 8.56 19.28
N SER A 3 -3.25 9.83 19.55
CA SER A 3 -4.37 10.56 18.95
C SER A 3 -4.30 10.75 17.44
N TYR A 4 -3.12 10.64 16.83
CA TYR A 4 -2.92 10.80 15.37
C TYR A 4 -2.35 9.54 14.70
N SER A 5 -2.01 8.51 15.46
CA SER A 5 -1.40 7.29 14.93
C SER A 5 -2.33 6.60 13.93
N PRO A 6 -1.91 6.38 12.66
CA PRO A 6 -2.75 5.72 11.67
C PRO A 6 -3.17 4.31 12.06
N TYR A 7 -2.35 3.60 12.84
CA TYR A 7 -2.61 2.23 13.29
C TYR A 7 -3.62 2.20 14.44
N ASP A 8 -3.45 3.07 15.44
CA ASP A 8 -4.30 3.06 16.64
C ASP A 8 -5.70 3.62 16.35
N ASN A 9 -5.84 4.48 15.34
CA ASN A 9 -7.11 5.13 14.99
C ASN A 9 -7.86 4.45 13.82
N VAL A 10 -7.50 3.22 13.44
CA VAL A 10 -8.34 2.42 12.53
C VAL A 10 -9.67 2.12 13.23
N LYS A 11 -10.78 2.40 12.54
CA LYS A 11 -12.16 2.18 13.02
C LYS A 11 -12.94 1.39 11.96
N PRO A 12 -13.97 0.63 12.35
CA PRO A 12 -14.86 -0.03 11.41
C PRO A 12 -15.54 1.03 10.52
N ARG A 13 -15.15 1.05 9.25
CA ARG A 13 -15.67 1.95 8.22
C ARG A 13 -15.35 1.33 6.88
N LEU A 14 -16.11 1.68 5.84
CA LEU A 14 -15.73 1.51 4.43
C LEU A 14 -14.40 2.25 4.19
N PRO A 15 -13.23 1.59 4.20
CA PRO A 15 -11.98 2.24 3.89
C PRO A 15 -12.01 2.53 2.40
N GLY A 16 -11.47 3.68 2.00
CA GLY A 16 -11.17 3.90 0.59
C GLY A 16 -10.21 2.82 0.09
N VAL A 17 -10.10 2.71 -1.22
CA VAL A 17 -9.11 1.88 -1.91
C VAL A 17 -7.70 2.18 -1.37
N VAL A 18 -7.04 1.17 -0.77
CA VAL A 18 -5.67 1.32 -0.24
C VAL A 18 -4.72 0.41 -1.01
N ARG A 19 -3.62 0.99 -1.51
CA ARG A 19 -2.45 0.26 -2.01
C ARG A 19 -1.23 0.65 -1.19
N GLY A 20 -0.84 -0.21 -0.26
CA GLY A 20 0.42 -0.06 0.47
C GLY A 20 1.59 -0.58 -0.37
N HIS A 21 2.64 0.24 -0.53
CA HIS A 21 3.91 -0.19 -1.11
C HIS A 21 4.98 -0.23 -0.02
N ARG A 22 5.71 -1.34 0.07
CA ARG A 22 6.83 -1.51 0.99
C ARG A 22 7.98 -2.21 0.31
N VAL A 23 9.14 -2.10 0.93
CA VAL A 23 10.38 -2.60 0.37
C VAL A 23 11.12 -3.42 1.42
N CYS A 24 11.53 -4.65 1.07
CA CYS A 24 12.13 -5.59 2.02
C CYS A 24 13.52 -5.13 2.52
N GLY A 25 14.32 -4.48 1.67
CA GLY A 25 15.64 -3.97 2.03
C GLY A 25 15.65 -2.53 2.56
N ASP A 26 14.52 -2.02 3.03
CA ASP A 26 14.43 -0.66 3.57
C ASP A 26 15.06 -0.59 4.96
N SER A 27 16.29 -0.06 5.04
CA SER A 27 17.01 0.15 6.29
C SER A 27 16.48 1.30 7.14
N GLN A 28 15.61 2.17 6.60
CA GLN A 28 15.04 3.31 7.31
C GLN A 28 13.68 2.97 7.94
N VAL A 29 12.84 2.23 7.20
CA VAL A 29 11.50 1.83 7.64
C VAL A 29 11.30 0.35 7.39
N GLN A 30 11.34 -0.43 8.47
CA GLN A 30 11.28 -1.88 8.36
C GLN A 30 9.99 -2.37 7.69
N TYR A 31 10.15 -3.36 6.81
CA TYR A 31 9.04 -3.84 5.97
C TYR A 31 7.97 -4.59 6.77
N TRP A 32 8.34 -5.21 7.90
CA TRP A 32 7.45 -6.09 8.68
C TRP A 32 6.55 -5.35 9.67
N GLU A 33 6.89 -4.13 10.08
CA GLU A 33 6.20 -3.47 11.19
C GLU A 33 5.07 -2.54 10.73
N PRO A 34 5.29 -1.33 10.21
CA PRO A 34 4.20 -0.36 10.16
C PRO A 34 3.22 -0.61 9.00
N GLY A 35 3.70 -1.13 7.87
CA GLY A 35 2.90 -1.33 6.66
C GLY A 35 1.97 -2.55 6.75
N PRO A 36 2.52 -3.75 6.94
CA PRO A 36 1.71 -4.98 7.00
C PRO A 36 0.74 -4.99 8.17
N LYS A 37 1.14 -4.51 9.36
CA LYS A 37 0.26 -4.46 10.53
C LYS A 37 -0.95 -3.55 10.27
N TRP A 38 -0.72 -2.37 9.70
CA TRP A 38 -1.81 -1.45 9.37
C TRP A 38 -2.75 -1.99 8.31
N VAL A 39 -2.22 -2.60 7.24
CA VAL A 39 -3.04 -3.26 6.22
C VAL A 39 -3.85 -4.42 6.81
N ALA A 40 -3.25 -5.24 7.66
CA ALA A 40 -3.96 -6.34 8.31
C ALA A 40 -5.14 -5.81 9.14
N LYS A 41 -4.90 -4.78 9.97
CA LYS A 41 -5.96 -4.14 10.76
C LYS A 41 -7.03 -3.49 9.89
N LEU A 42 -6.65 -2.83 8.80
CA LEU A 42 -7.61 -2.27 7.85
C LEU A 42 -8.49 -3.34 7.18
N ARG A 43 -7.94 -4.51 6.88
CA ARG A 43 -8.70 -5.63 6.31
C ARG A 43 -9.68 -6.23 7.31
N ASP A 44 -9.26 -6.35 8.57
CA ASP A 44 -10.09 -6.87 9.65
C ASP A 44 -11.28 -5.94 9.96
N GLU A 45 -11.03 -4.63 9.96
CA GLU A 45 -12.04 -3.58 10.23
C GLU A 45 -12.81 -3.14 8.96
N ASN A 46 -12.54 -3.75 7.81
CA ASN A 46 -13.15 -3.36 6.53
C ASN A 46 -14.60 -3.85 6.46
N THR A 47 -15.54 -2.91 6.41
CA THR A 47 -16.96 -3.22 6.20
C THR A 47 -17.41 -3.10 4.74
N GLY A 48 -16.48 -2.88 3.81
CA GLY A 48 -16.74 -2.57 2.41
C GLY A 48 -16.23 -3.59 1.41
N HIS A 49 -16.60 -3.34 0.15
CA HIS A 49 -16.26 -4.23 -0.97
C HIS A 49 -15.00 -3.80 -1.74
N TYR A 50 -14.43 -2.64 -1.42
CA TYR A 50 -13.22 -2.16 -2.11
C TYR A 50 -11.98 -2.97 -1.71
N PRO A 51 -11.08 -3.26 -2.66
CA PRO A 51 -9.90 -4.05 -2.39
C PRO A 51 -8.87 -3.27 -1.57
N ILE A 52 -8.29 -3.94 -0.57
CA ILE A 52 -7.16 -3.46 0.23
C ILE A 52 -5.93 -4.27 -0.17
N LEU A 53 -5.06 -3.66 -0.99
CA LEU A 53 -3.88 -4.31 -1.54
C LEU A 53 -2.60 -3.89 -0.81
N PHE A 54 -1.69 -4.85 -0.66
CA PHE A 54 -0.36 -4.60 -0.12
C PHE A 54 0.67 -5.29 -0.99
N ARG A 55 1.57 -4.49 -1.56
CA ARG A 55 2.65 -4.94 -2.42
C ARG A 55 3.99 -4.69 -1.72
N THR A 56 4.77 -5.74 -1.56
CA THR A 56 6.16 -5.65 -1.10
C THR A 56 7.10 -5.90 -2.26
N ASN A 57 8.04 -4.98 -2.49
CA ASN A 57 9.17 -5.20 -3.38
C ASN A 57 10.29 -5.90 -2.60
N MET A 58 10.58 -7.15 -2.95
CA MET A 58 11.55 -7.99 -2.24
C MET A 58 13.01 -7.67 -2.59
N GLU A 59 13.25 -6.84 -3.62
CA GLU A 59 14.58 -6.61 -4.22
C GLU A 59 15.04 -5.15 -4.16
N ALA A 60 14.28 -4.29 -3.48
CA ALA A 60 14.55 -2.86 -3.40
C ALA A 60 15.09 -2.45 -2.01
N GLY A 61 15.59 -1.22 -1.89
CA GLY A 61 15.80 -0.52 -0.61
C GLY A 61 14.88 0.70 -0.45
N HIS A 62 15.12 1.57 0.53
CA HIS A 62 14.25 2.73 0.81
C HIS A 62 13.93 3.60 -0.42
N GLY A 63 14.92 3.80 -1.30
CA GLY A 63 14.78 4.58 -2.54
C GLY A 63 14.11 3.84 -3.71
N GLY A 64 13.59 2.63 -3.48
CA GLY A 64 13.05 1.75 -4.53
C GLY A 64 14.12 0.88 -5.19
N LYS A 65 13.71 0.15 -6.24
CA LYS A 65 14.62 -0.74 -6.98
C LYS A 65 15.51 0.07 -7.91
N SER A 66 16.80 -0.24 -7.95
CA SER A 66 17.72 0.36 -8.92
C SER A 66 17.40 -0.08 -10.35
N GLY A 67 17.55 0.84 -11.30
CA GLY A 67 17.36 0.58 -12.73
C GLY A 67 16.49 1.62 -13.42
N ARG A 68 16.92 2.03 -14.63
CA ARG A 68 16.29 3.10 -15.42
C ARG A 68 14.78 2.94 -15.60
N PHE A 69 14.31 1.69 -15.75
CA PHE A 69 12.90 1.41 -16.05
C PHE A 69 12.06 0.96 -14.85
N GLN A 70 12.67 0.68 -13.69
CA GLN A 70 11.92 0.13 -12.56
C GLN A 70 10.93 1.13 -11.97
N ARG A 71 11.33 2.41 -11.90
CA ARG A 71 10.43 3.49 -11.49
C ARG A 71 9.19 3.55 -12.38
N TYR A 72 9.34 3.42 -13.69
CA TYR A 72 8.19 3.45 -14.61
C TYR A 72 7.29 2.25 -14.43
N ARG A 73 7.85 1.07 -14.13
CA ARG A 73 7.06 -0.13 -13.83
C ARG A 73 6.24 0.03 -12.55
N GLU A 74 6.86 0.48 -11.47
CA GLU A 74 6.17 0.73 -10.20
C GLU A 74 5.08 1.81 -10.32
N LEU A 75 5.36 2.83 -11.13
CA LEU A 75 4.42 3.90 -11.43
C LEU A 75 3.24 3.39 -12.28
N SER A 76 3.52 2.57 -13.31
CA SER A 76 2.49 1.98 -14.17
C SER A 76 1.50 1.12 -13.39
N GLU A 77 1.98 0.32 -12.43
CA GLU A 77 1.11 -0.48 -11.57
C GLU A 77 0.23 0.40 -10.65
N SER A 78 0.81 1.51 -10.16
CA SER A 78 0.08 2.44 -9.30
C SER A 78 -1.03 3.16 -10.09
N TYR A 79 -0.73 3.60 -11.32
CA TYR A 79 -1.72 4.19 -12.21
C TYR A 79 -2.77 3.18 -12.66
N ALA A 80 -2.38 1.97 -13.05
CA ALA A 80 -3.33 0.93 -13.43
C ALA A 80 -4.33 0.65 -12.31
N PHE A 81 -3.85 0.55 -11.07
CA PHE A 81 -4.72 0.38 -9.91
C PHE A 81 -5.68 1.57 -9.71
N VAL A 82 -5.20 2.81 -9.75
CA VAL A 82 -6.06 3.99 -9.60
C VAL A 82 -7.09 4.07 -10.72
N LEU A 83 -6.68 3.87 -11.98
CA LEU A 83 -7.58 3.93 -13.14
C LEU A 83 -8.64 2.82 -13.11
N GLN A 84 -8.27 1.61 -12.67
CA GLN A 84 -9.22 0.51 -12.48
C GLN A 84 -10.26 0.85 -11.41
N GLN A 85 -9.82 1.43 -10.29
CA GLN A 85 -10.71 1.75 -9.17
C GLN A 85 -11.60 2.97 -9.44
N LEU A 86 -11.17 3.87 -10.34
CA LEU A 86 -11.99 4.97 -10.86
C LEU A 86 -12.93 4.54 -12.00
N GLY A 87 -12.84 3.30 -12.50
CA GLY A 87 -13.65 2.80 -13.60
C GLY A 87 -13.31 3.41 -14.98
N ILE A 88 -12.10 3.96 -15.14
CA ILE A 88 -11.64 4.61 -16.37
C ILE A 88 -10.85 3.64 -17.26
N ALA A 89 -10.28 2.58 -16.68
CA ALA A 89 -9.64 1.52 -17.44
C ALA A 89 -10.71 0.64 -18.11
N GLN A 90 -10.65 0.52 -19.45
CA GLN A 90 -11.47 -0.43 -20.20
C GLN A 90 -11.06 -1.88 -19.85
N PRO A 91 -12.01 -2.83 -19.84
CA PRO A 91 -11.75 -4.23 -19.52
C PRO A 91 -10.71 -4.91 -20.43
#